data_AF-A0A6V7MAF1-F1
#
_entry.id   AF-A0A6V7MAF1-F1
#
_cell.length_a   1.000
_cell.length_b   1.000
_cell.length_c   1.000
_cell.angle_alpha   90.00
_cell.angle_beta   90.00
_cell.angle_gamma   90.00
#
_symmetry.space_group_name_H-M   'P 1'
#
loop_
_entity.id
_entity.type
_entity.pdbx_description
1 polymer ?
#
loop_
_entity_poly.entity_id
_entity_poly.type
_entity_poly.pdbx_seq_one_letter_code
_entity_poly.pdbx_strand_id
1 'polypeptide(L)' 'DLQFPAMRRLSIATAHAFLLVYATTSLPSFMCIKACFEEIREQRPDYQ' A
#
# COMPACT_ATOMS: atom_id res chain seq x y z
N ASP A 1 10.05 5.59 -5.96
CA ASP A 1 9.04 6.65 -5.73
C ASP A 1 8.30 6.49 -4.41
N LEU A 2 8.88 7.02 -3.33
CA LEU A 2 8.23 7.18 -2.00
C LEU A 2 8.12 8.67 -1.63
N GLN A 3 8.06 9.55 -2.63
CA GLN A 3 8.37 10.97 -2.46
C GLN A 3 7.35 11.77 -1.62
N PHE A 4 6.15 11.24 -1.32
CA PHE A 4 5.12 11.98 -0.57
C PHE A 4 4.34 11.10 0.43
N PRO A 5 4.93 10.75 1.58
CA PRO A 5 4.32 9.87 2.58
C PRO A 5 3.05 10.46 3.24
N ALA A 6 2.88 11.78 3.27
CA ALA A 6 1.66 12.41 3.77
C ALA A 6 0.46 12.21 2.82
N MET A 7 0.68 12.37 1.51
CA MET A 7 -0.35 12.15 0.50
C MET A 7 -0.80 10.69 0.46
N ARG A 8 0.14 9.75 0.64
CA ARG A 8 -0.20 8.32 0.69
C ARG A 8 -1.12 7.98 1.86
N ARG A 9 -0.82 8.47 3.07
CA ARG A 9 -1.69 8.28 4.24
C ARG A 9 -3.09 8.84 4.01
N LEU A 10 -3.18 10.02 3.39
CA LEU A 10 -4.48 10.60 3.01
C LEU A 10 -5.23 9.73 2.00
N SER A 11 -4.54 9.22 0.97
CA SER A 11 -5.12 8.30 -0.01
C SER A 11 -5.62 7.01 0.65
N ILE A 12 -4.90 6.46 1.62
CA ILE A 12 -5.33 5.26 2.37
C ILE A 12 -6.56 5.54 3.22
N ALA A 13 -6.57 6.65 3.96
CA ALA A 13 -7.68 7.00 4.84
C ALA A 13 -8.99 7.28 4.08
N THR A 14 -8.92 7.71 2.83
CA THR A 14 -10.08 8.17 2.04
C THR A 14 -10.49 7.21 0.92
N ALA A 15 -9.64 6.24 0.55
CA ALA A 15 -9.95 5.28 -0.49
C ALA A 15 -11.05 4.28 -0.09
N HIS A 16 -11.80 3.86 -1.10
CA HIS A 16 -12.83 2.81 -1.02
C HIS A 16 -12.32 1.44 -1.44
N ALA A 17 -11.22 1.39 -2.21
CA ALA A 17 -10.61 0.17 -2.70
C ALA A 17 -9.12 0.41 -3.01
N PHE A 18 -8.33 -0.66 -3.01
CA PHE A 18 -6.90 -0.64 -3.27
C PHE A 18 -6.53 -1.69 -4.31
N LEU A 19 -5.63 -1.34 -5.23
CA LEU A 19 -5.00 -2.28 -6.17
C LEU A 19 -3.49 -2.27 -5.94
N LEU A 20 -2.94 -3.41 -5.53
CA LEU A 20 -1.50 -3.59 -5.33
C LEU A 20 -0.91 -4.35 -6.53
N VAL A 21 0.05 -3.73 -7.22
CA VAL A 21 0.65 -4.28 -8.43
C VAL A 21 2.13 -4.53 -8.19
N TYR A 22 2.59 -5.73 -8.56
CA TYR A 22 3.99 -6.12 -8.51
C TYR A 22 4.35 -6.93 -9.77
N ALA A 23 5.64 -7.05 -10.06
CA ALA A 23 6.12 -7.87 -11.17
C ALA A 23 6.46 -9.28 -10.69
N THR A 24 5.96 -10.30 -11.39
CA THR A 24 6.19 -11.72 -11.04
C THR A 24 7.65 -12.13 -11.10
N THR A 25 8.48 -11.40 -11.84
CA THR A 25 9.92 -11.61 -11.99
C THR A 25 10.78 -10.76 -11.05
N SER A 26 10.17 -9.98 -10.14
CA SER A 26 10.89 -9.07 -9.24
C SER A 26 10.45 -9.23 -7.79
N LEU A 27 11.24 -10.00 -7.05
CA LEU A 27 11.08 -10.14 -5.60
C LEU A 27 11.10 -8.79 -4.86
N PRO A 28 11.97 -7.82 -5.19
CA PRO A 28 11.93 -6.50 -4.56
C PRO A 28 10.58 -5.78 -4.74
N SER A 29 9.94 -5.91 -5.90
CA SER A 29 8.61 -5.33 -6.13
C SER A 29 7.54 -6.00 -5.26
N PHE A 30 7.63 -7.32 -5.08
CA PHE A 30 6.74 -8.06 -4.18
C PHE A 30 6.93 -7.64 -2.72
N MET A 31 8.17 -7.48 -2.26
CA MET A 31 8.45 -7.03 -0.90
C MET A 31 7.93 -5.62 -0.64
N CYS A 32 8.04 -4.73 -1.64
CA CYS A 32 7.49 -3.38 -1.56
C CYS A 32 5.96 -3.38 -1.39
N ILE A 33 5.22 -4.16 -2.20
CA ILE A 33 3.76 -4.22 -2.06
C ILE A 33 3.34 -4.86 -0.73
N LYS A 34 4.11 -5.81 -0.21
CA LYS A 34 3.82 -6.43 1.08
C LYS A 34 3.92 -5.40 2.22
N ALA A 35 4.96 -4.57 2.21
CA ALA A 35 5.08 -3.47 3.17
C ALA A 35 3.94 -2.44 3.02
N CYS A 36 3.54 -2.12 1.78
CA CYS A 36 2.41 -1.24 1.50
C CYS A 36 1.09 -1.83 2.02
N PHE A 37 0.89 -3.14 1.90
CA PHE A 37 -0.29 -3.83 2.41
C PHE A 37 -0.38 -3.75 3.94
N GLU A 38 0.73 -3.97 4.65
CA GLU A 38 0.74 -3.81 6.11
C GLU A 38 0.40 -2.37 6.53
N GLU A 39 0.92 -1.36 5.82
CA GLU A 39 0.61 0.04 6.09
C GLU A 39 -0.89 0.36 5.90
N ILE A 40 -1.53 -0.22 4.88
CA ILE A 40 -2.99 -0.09 4.67
C ILE A 40 -3.72 -0.74 5.85
N ARG A 41 -3.32 -1.95 6.24
CA ARG A 41 -3.95 -2.73 7.31
C ARG A 41 -3.84 -2.04 8.68
N GLU A 42 -2.71 -1.39 8.96
CA GLU A 42 -2.51 -0.59 10.18
C GLU A 42 -3.42 0.65 10.22
N GLN A 43 -3.62 1.32 9.09
CA GLN A 43 -4.42 2.56 9.01
C GLN A 43 -5.93 2.31 8.83
N ARG A 44 -6.31 1.14 8.31
CA ARG A 44 -7.67 0.74 7.99
C ARG A 44 -7.96 -0.66 8.55
N PRO A 45 -8.01 -0.84 9.87
CA PRO A 45 -8.31 -2.13 10.50
C PRO A 45 -9.74 -2.63 10.19
N ASP A 46 -10.60 -1.75 9.65
CA ASP A 46 -11.95 -1.99 9.17
C ASP A 46 -12.01 -2.67 7.78
N TYR A 47 -10.91 -2.65 7.02
CA TYR A 47 -10.79 -3.37 5.75
C TYR A 47 -10.17 -4.76 6.00
N GLN A 48 -11.01 -5.80 6.05
CA GLN A 48 -10.63 -7.21 6.14
C GLN A 48 -10.67 -7.92 4.79
#